data_AF-A0A0D0A6H7-F1
#
_entry.id   AF-A0A0D0A6H7-F1
#
_cell.length_a   1.000
_cell.length_b   1.000
_cell.length_c   1.000
_cell.angle_alpha   90.00
_cell.angle_beta   90.00
_cell.angle_gamma   90.00
#
_symmetry.space_group_name_H-M   'P 1'
#
loop_
_entity.id
_entity.type
_entity.pdbx_description
1 polymer ?
#
loop_
_entity_poly.entity_id
_entity_poly.type
_entity_poly.pdbx_seq_one_letter_code
_entity_poly.pdbx_strand_id
1 'polypeptide(L)'
;HTLLNQHLHHIGKSDSLFCLYCPEKTESVLYYLINCLQYIRECHILSNALQCKANSLTHLLISENTINPLMHYINSTGQLKSTFSEVLKE
;
A
#
# COMPACT_ATOMS: atom_id res chain seq x y z
N HIS A 1 -7.38 -2.44 12.35
CA HIS A 1 -7.00 -3.09 11.08
C HIS A 1 -7.94 -2.59 10.00
N THR A 2 -7.48 -1.77 9.07
CA THR A 2 -8.27 -1.35 7.90
C THR A 2 -7.98 -2.29 6.75
N LEU A 3 -9.02 -2.94 6.22
CA LEU A 3 -8.90 -3.90 5.11
C LEU A 3 -8.86 -3.12 3.79
N LEU A 4 -7.67 -3.04 3.19
CA LEU A 4 -7.40 -2.24 2.00
C LEU A 4 -8.16 -2.81 0.80
N ASN A 5 -7.98 -4.10 0.51
CA ASN A 5 -8.66 -4.71 -0.63
C ASN A 5 -10.14 -4.89 -0.41
N GLN A 6 -10.63 -5.00 0.83
CA GLN A 6 -12.07 -4.97 1.07
C GLN A 6 -12.67 -3.63 0.66
N HIS A 7 -12.01 -2.52 0.99
CA HIS A 7 -12.46 -1.21 0.56
C HIS A 7 -12.37 -1.06 -0.97
N LEU A 8 -11.22 -1.43 -1.56
CA LEU A 8 -11.02 -1.36 -3.01
C LEU A 8 -12.01 -2.23 -3.79
N HIS A 9 -12.32 -3.43 -3.29
CA HIS A 9 -13.33 -4.31 -3.87
C HIS A 9 -14.72 -3.70 -3.79
N HIS A 10 -15.08 -3.09 -2.66
CA HIS A 10 -16.38 -2.42 -2.52
C HIS A 10 -16.56 -1.26 -3.53
N ILE A 11 -15.49 -0.53 -3.86
CA ILE A 11 -15.53 0.55 -4.86
C ILE A 11 -15.22 0.09 -6.30
N GLY A 12 -15.14 -1.24 -6.53
CA GLY A 12 -14.90 -1.82 -7.86
C GLY A 12 -13.50 -1.58 -8.43
N LYS A 13 -12.50 -1.32 -7.58
CA LYS A 13 -11.10 -1.09 -7.96
C LYS A 13 -10.18 -2.28 -7.70
N SER A 14 -10.68 -3.34 -7.07
CA SER A 14 -9.99 -4.61 -6.90
C SER A 14 -10.96 -5.77 -7.10
N ASP A 15 -10.58 -6.74 -7.93
CA ASP A 15 -11.38 -7.95 -8.16
C ASP A 15 -11.25 -8.99 -7.02
N SER A 16 -10.34 -8.75 -6.07
CA SER A 16 -10.06 -9.67 -4.97
C SER A 16 -9.95 -8.96 -3.62
N LEU A 17 -10.39 -9.65 -2.57
CA LEU A 17 -10.21 -9.29 -1.16
C LEU A 17 -8.82 -9.67 -0.63
N PHE A 18 -8.13 -10.55 -1.35
CA PHE A 18 -6.82 -11.09 -0.99
C PHE A 18 -5.71 -10.33 -1.70
N CYS A 19 -4.50 -10.41 -1.16
CA CYS A 19 -3.32 -9.92 -1.86
C CYS A 19 -3.15 -10.69 -3.17
N LEU A 20 -2.88 -9.98 -4.27
CA LEU A 20 -2.65 -10.55 -5.60
C LEU A 20 -1.57 -11.65 -5.61
N TYR A 21 -0.59 -11.52 -4.70
CA TYR A 21 0.56 -12.42 -4.61
C TYR A 21 0.48 -13.40 -3.45
N CYS A 22 -0.44 -13.18 -2.50
CA CYS A 22 -0.61 -14.02 -1.31
C CYS A 22 -2.09 -14.38 -1.18
N PRO A 23 -2.55 -15.43 -1.90
CA PRO A 23 -3.96 -15.74 -2.06
C PRO A 23 -4.69 -16.14 -0.76
N GLU A 24 -3.95 -16.46 0.29
CA GLU A 24 -4.51 -16.85 1.60
C GLU A 24 -4.60 -15.68 2.60
N LYS A 25 -4.06 -14.50 2.25
CA LYS A 25 -3.98 -13.34 3.16
C LYS A 25 -4.88 -12.21 2.67
N THR A 26 -5.86 -11.85 3.50
CA THR A 26 -6.65 -10.62 3.30
C THR A 26 -5.72 -9.42 3.35
N GLU A 27 -5.79 -8.57 2.33
CA GLU A 27 -4.88 -7.44 2.22
C GLU A 27 -5.39 -6.27 3.07
N SER A 28 -4.78 -6.10 4.24
CA SER A 28 -4.91 -4.89 5.05
C SER A 28 -3.87 -3.86 4.67
N VAL A 29 -4.10 -2.58 4.99
CA VAL A 29 -3.11 -1.52 4.76
C VAL A 29 -1.78 -1.85 5.45
N LEU A 30 -1.84 -2.43 6.65
CA LEU A 30 -0.65 -2.90 7.37
C LEU A 30 0.06 -4.05 6.63
N TYR A 31 -0.71 -4.99 6.08
CA TYR A 31 -0.13 -6.11 5.33
C TYR A 31 0.56 -5.63 4.07
N TYR A 32 -0.11 -4.78 3.30
CA TYR A 32 0.42 -4.14 2.11
C TYR A 32 1.73 -3.41 2.43
N LEU A 33 1.72 -2.42 3.34
CA LEU A 33 2.86 -1.54 3.58
C LEU A 33 4.04 -2.17 4.34
N ILE A 34 3.82 -3.25 5.12
CA ILE A 34 4.82 -3.74 6.07
C ILE A 34 5.06 -5.25 5.96
N ASN A 35 4.02 -6.07 5.79
CA ASN A 35 4.13 -7.52 6.02
C ASN A 35 4.08 -8.39 4.74
N CYS A 36 3.84 -7.81 3.58
CA CYS A 36 3.80 -8.56 2.33
C CYS A 36 5.21 -8.93 1.91
N LEU A 37 5.51 -10.24 1.85
CA LEU A 37 6.82 -10.74 1.46
C LEU A 37 7.15 -10.42 -0.01
N GLN A 38 6.14 -10.29 -0.85
CA GLN A 38 6.34 -9.95 -2.26
C GLN A 38 6.86 -8.51 -2.43
N TYR A 39 6.51 -7.61 -1.51
CA TYR A 39 6.91 -6.21 -1.55
C TYR A 39 8.08 -5.90 -0.60
N ILE A 40 8.87 -6.90 -0.17
CA ILE A 40 9.97 -6.69 0.81
C ILE A 40 10.92 -5.58 0.36
N ARG A 41 11.24 -5.53 -0.94
CA ARG A 41 12.17 -4.54 -1.48
C ARG A 41 11.60 -3.13 -1.32
N GLU A 42 10.35 -2.95 -1.70
CA GLU A 42 9.60 -1.70 -1.62
C GLU A 42 9.39 -1.31 -0.15
N CYS A 43 9.06 -2.26 0.72
CA CYS A 43 8.90 -2.06 2.17
C CYS A 43 10.22 -1.62 2.80
N HIS A 44 11.36 -2.17 2.35
CA HIS A 44 12.68 -1.78 2.82
C HIS A 44 13.06 -0.37 2.35
N ILE A 45 12.76 -0.01 1.10
CA ILE A 45 12.96 1.36 0.59
C ILE A 45 12.12 2.36 1.37
N LEU A 46 10.83 2.04 1.60
CA LEU A 46 9.92 2.85 2.39
C LEU A 46 10.42 3.01 3.83
N SER A 47 10.88 1.91 4.45
CA SER A 47 11.41 1.91 5.80
C SER A 47 12.67 2.76 5.95
N ASN A 48 13.57 2.69 4.97
CA ASN A 48 14.78 3.50 4.94
C ASN A 48 14.48 5.00 4.75
N ALA A 49 13.52 5.34 3.89
CA ALA A 49 13.10 6.72 3.69
C ALA A 49 12.49 7.35 4.95
N LEU A 50 11.85 6.53 5.79
CA LEU A 50 11.11 6.97 6.98
C LEU A 50 11.85 6.81 8.31
N GLN A 51 13.09 6.31 8.28
CA GLN A 51 14.02 6.22 9.41
C GLN A 51 13.37 5.69 10.71
N CYS A 52 13.23 4.36 10.81
CA CYS A 52 12.71 3.62 11.99
C CYS A 52 11.24 3.86 12.38
N LYS A 53 10.55 4.88 11.86
CA LYS A 53 9.13 5.13 12.16
C LYS A 53 8.15 4.35 11.27
N ALA A 54 8.67 3.59 10.31
CA ALA A 54 7.88 2.83 9.35
C ALA A 54 7.09 1.65 9.94
N ASN A 55 7.38 1.23 11.17
CA ASN A 55 6.64 0.15 11.81
C ASN A 55 5.29 0.60 12.40
N SER A 56 5.06 1.92 12.49
CA SER A 56 3.80 2.48 12.95
C SER A 56 2.95 2.94 11.76
N LEU A 57 1.92 2.15 11.44
CA LEU A 57 0.92 2.49 10.42
C LEU A 57 0.34 3.90 10.62
N THR A 58 0.13 4.30 11.88
CA THR A 58 -0.39 5.62 12.23
C THR A 58 0.58 6.74 11.84
N HIS A 59 1.89 6.52 12.01
CA HIS A 59 2.89 7.51 11.62
C HIS A 59 3.02 7.60 10.10
N LEU A 60 2.96 6.46 9.42
CA LEU A 60 2.94 6.36 7.97
C LEU A 60 1.79 7.17 7.36
N LEU A 61 0.58 7.09 7.90
CA LEU A 61 -0.61 7.66 7.25
C LEU A 61 -0.91 9.11 7.65
N ILE A 62 -0.37 9.62 8.76
CA ILE A 62 -0.74 10.94 9.30
C ILE A 62 0.30 12.03 8.97
N SER A 63 1.57 11.66 8.81
CA SER A 63 2.64 12.66 8.74
C SER A 63 2.88 13.12 7.31
N GLU A 64 2.85 14.43 7.05
CA GLU A 64 3.01 14.99 5.69
C GLU A 64 4.35 14.61 5.04
N ASN A 65 5.39 14.36 5.86
CA ASN A 65 6.70 13.92 5.38
C ASN A 65 6.72 12.49 4.82
N THR A 66 5.63 11.72 4.95
CA THR A 66 5.53 10.35 4.45
C THR A 66 4.86 10.25 3.08
N ILE A 67 4.20 11.31 2.62
CA ILE A 67 3.40 11.31 1.39
C ILE A 67 4.27 10.92 0.19
N ASN A 68 5.43 11.58 0.02
CA ASN A 68 6.32 11.28 -1.11
C ASN A 68 6.87 9.84 -1.09
N PRO A 69 7.45 9.35 0.03
CA PRO A 69 7.84 7.94 0.15
C PRO A 69 6.70 6.94 -0.11
N LEU A 70 5.49 7.22 0.38
CA LEU A 70 4.32 6.38 0.18
C LEU A 70 3.86 6.37 -1.28
N MET A 71 3.84 7.52 -1.95
CA MET A 71 3.50 7.60 -3.37
C MET A 71 4.51 6.85 -4.23
N HIS A 72 5.81 6.95 -3.90
CA HIS A 72 6.84 6.14 -4.57
C HIS A 72 6.59 4.64 -4.37
N TYR A 73 6.29 4.21 -3.13
CA TYR A 73 5.96 2.81 -2.82
C TYR A 73 4.74 2.31 -3.62
N ILE A 74 3.67 3.09 -3.63
CA ILE A 74 2.44 2.75 -4.37
C ILE A 74 2.73 2.61 -5.86
N ASN A 75 3.52 3.54 -6.43
CA ASN A 75 3.91 3.48 -7.83
C ASN A 75 4.81 2.27 -8.14
N SER A 76 5.74 1.92 -7.26
CA SER A 76 6.63 0.76 -7.46
C SER A 76 5.92 -0.58 -7.34
N THR A 77 4.94 -0.70 -6.44
CA THR A 77 4.13 -1.93 -6.32
C THR A 77 3.17 -2.09 -7.50
N GLY A 78 2.80 -1.00 -8.18
CA GLY A 78 1.91 -1.02 -9.34
C GLY A 78 0.45 -1.38 -9.01
N GLN A 79 0.14 -1.72 -7.77
CA GLN A 79 -1.16 -2.24 -7.36
C GLN A 79 -2.29 -1.23 -7.56
N LEU A 80 -2.04 0.05 -7.30
CA LEU A 80 -3.04 1.11 -7.45
C LEU A 80 -2.91 1.86 -8.78
N LYS A 81 -2.15 1.31 -9.74
CA LYS A 81 -1.92 1.99 -11.02
C LYS A 81 -3.22 2.20 -11.79
N SER A 82 -4.14 1.24 -11.81
CA SER A 82 -5.48 1.41 -12.41
C SER A 82 -6.27 2.51 -11.72
N THR A 83 -6.26 2.52 -10.37
CA THR A 83 -6.99 3.49 -9.54
C THR A 83 -6.48 4.93 -9.73
N PHE A 84 -5.17 5.16 -9.74
CA PHE A 84 -4.59 6.50 -9.87
C PHE A 84 -4.47 6.99 -11.32
N SER A 85 -4.35 6.09 -12.31
CA SER A 85 -4.35 6.49 -13.73
C SER A 85 -5.70 7.04 -14.18
N GLU A 86 -6.78 6.72 -13.47
CA GLU A 86 -8.12 7.25 -13.72
C GLU A 86 -8.32 8.64 -13.11
N VAL A 87 -7.65 8.93 -11.99
CA VAL A 87 -7.71 10.22 -11.29
C VAL A 87 -6.83 11.27 -11.97
N LEU A 88 -5.72 10.88 -12.60
CA LEU A 88 -4.79 11.80 -13.30
C LEU A 88 -5.20 12.12 -14.75
N LYS A 89 -6.41 11.74 -15.18
CA LYS A 89 -7.01 12.23 -16.43
C LYS A 89 -7.75 13.54 -16.14
N GLU A 90 -7.01 14.64 -16.05
CA GLU A 90 -7.55 16.00 -16.16
C GLU A 90 -6.92 16.70 -17.37
#